data_AF-A0A8T6R8Y2-F1
#
_entry.id   AF-A0A8T6R8Y2-F1
#
_cell.length_a   1.000
_cell.length_b   1.000
_cell.length_c   1.000
_cell.angle_alpha   90.00
_cell.angle_beta   90.00
_cell.angle_gamma   90.00
#
_symmetry.space_group_name_H-M   'P 1'
#
loop_
_entity.id
_entity.type
_entity.pdbx_description
1 polymer ?
#
loop_
_entity_poly.entity_id
_entity_poly.type
_entity_poly.pdbx_seq_one_letter_code
_entity_poly.pdbx_strand_id
1 'polypeptide(L)'
;MSGQLSVALRPLLLISVIFLLIPHLHISNTATVILHQQLEPRRSDLTGIDVAVYLDEGGLASSAFVLLNLFEWMNATASYIDVEAVKADVLDNCDMIAFPGGSTHQNNLQLEADGRV
;
A
#
# COMPACT_ATOMS: atom_id res chain seq x y z
N MET A 1 48.26 -7.19 -66.39
CA MET A 1 48.68 -8.33 -65.53
C MET A 1 48.76 -7.82 -64.10
N SER A 2 48.13 -8.57 -63.18
CA SER A 2 48.34 -8.65 -61.72
C SER A 2 49.36 -7.68 -61.12
N GLY A 3 49.12 -6.92 -60.06
CA GLY A 3 48.08 -6.96 -59.03
C GLY A 3 48.67 -6.25 -57.80
N GLN A 4 47.86 -5.46 -57.09
CA GLN A 4 48.09 -5.06 -55.69
C GLN A 4 46.88 -4.25 -55.20
N LEU A 5 45.74 -4.94 -55.04
CA LEU A 5 44.65 -4.50 -54.16
C LEU A 5 44.55 -5.50 -53.00
N SER A 6 45.70 -5.75 -52.38
CA SER A 6 45.85 -6.23 -51.01
C SER A 6 46.13 -4.94 -50.23
N VAL A 7 45.23 -4.39 -49.42
CA VAL A 7 45.12 -4.72 -47.99
C VAL A 7 43.81 -4.16 -47.40
N ALA A 8 43.01 -3.40 -48.15
CA ALA A 8 41.92 -2.58 -47.58
C ALA A 8 40.53 -3.23 -47.47
N LEU A 9 40.34 -4.49 -47.91
CA LEU A 9 39.01 -5.12 -48.00
C LEU A 9 38.74 -6.27 -47.01
N ARG A 10 39.68 -6.58 -46.11
CA ARG A 10 39.55 -7.69 -45.15
C ARG A 10 38.89 -7.36 -43.80
N PRO A 11 38.84 -6.13 -43.27
CA PRO A 11 38.19 -5.90 -41.97
C PRO A 11 36.66 -5.73 -42.07
N LEU A 12 36.13 -5.43 -43.26
CA LEU A 12 34.70 -5.11 -43.46
C LEU A 12 33.78 -6.34 -43.60
N LEU A 13 34.31 -7.52 -43.91
CA LEU A 13 33.51 -8.75 -43.97
C LEU A 13 33.38 -9.47 -42.61
N LEU A 14 34.25 -9.19 -41.64
CA LEU A 14 34.16 -9.78 -40.31
C LEU A 14 33.10 -9.11 -39.42
N ILE A 15 32.82 -7.83 -39.63
CA ILE A 15 31.80 -7.09 -38.85
C ILE A 15 30.38 -7.48 -39.30
N SER A 16 30.18 -7.84 -40.58
CA SER A 16 28.86 -8.23 -41.10
C SER A 16 28.41 -9.64 -40.70
N VAL A 17 29.33 -10.57 -40.39
CA VAL A 17 28.97 -11.94 -39.98
C VAL A 17 28.67 -12.03 -38.48
N ILE A 18 29.24 -11.13 -37.67
CA ILE A 18 28.98 -11.10 -36.22
C ILE A 18 27.56 -10.57 -35.89
N PHE A 19 27.00 -9.69 -36.72
CA PHE A 19 25.63 -9.18 -36.53
C PHE A 19 24.50 -10.09 -37.06
N LEU A 20 24.83 -11.15 -37.82
CA LEU A 20 23.85 -12.07 -38.40
C LEU A 20 23.80 -13.45 -37.69
N LEU A 21 24.58 -13.63 -36.61
CA LEU A 21 24.67 -14.87 -35.83
C LEU A 21 24.23 -14.74 -34.36
N ILE A 22 23.60 -13.62 -33.98
CA ILE A 22 22.87 -13.51 -32.70
C ILE A 22 21.36 -13.36 -32.96
N PRO A 23 20.65 -14.39 -33.46
CA PRO A 23 19.21 -14.46 -33.32
C PRO A 23 18.91 -14.88 -31.87
N HIS A 24 18.23 -14.01 -31.13
CA HIS A 24 17.48 -14.33 -29.91
C HIS A 24 18.27 -14.92 -28.74
N LEU A 25 19.15 -14.11 -28.13
CA LEU A 25 19.35 -14.25 -26.70
C LEU A 25 18.11 -13.66 -25.99
N HIS A 26 17.05 -14.47 -25.92
CA HIS A 26 16.00 -14.30 -24.92
C HIS A 26 16.69 -14.56 -23.57
N ILE A 27 17.26 -13.52 -22.96
CA ILE A 27 17.45 -13.57 -21.51
C ILE A 27 16.04 -13.46 -20.96
N SER A 28 15.37 -14.61 -20.85
CA SER A 28 14.35 -14.82 -19.84
C SER A 28 15.02 -14.48 -18.52
N ASN A 29 14.79 -13.27 -18.03
CA ASN A 29 14.85 -13.01 -16.60
C ASN A 29 13.75 -13.87 -15.99
N THR A 30 14.10 -15.13 -15.74
CA THR A 30 13.50 -15.98 -14.73
C THR A 30 13.88 -15.41 -13.37
N ALA A 31 13.50 -14.16 -13.12
CA ALA A 31 12.99 -13.85 -11.81
C ALA A 31 11.62 -14.51 -11.78
N THR A 32 11.61 -15.80 -11.44
CA THR A 32 10.51 -16.37 -10.67
C THR A 32 10.40 -15.55 -9.40
N VAL A 33 9.84 -14.35 -9.52
CA VAL A 33 8.98 -13.80 -8.49
C VAL A 33 7.87 -14.82 -8.44
N ILE A 34 8.03 -15.82 -7.57
CA ILE A 34 6.91 -16.65 -7.16
C ILE A 34 5.83 -15.63 -6.86
N LEU A 35 4.75 -15.68 -7.64
CA LEU A 35 3.49 -15.01 -7.38
C LEU A 35 2.95 -15.58 -6.05
N HIS A 36 3.63 -15.20 -4.97
CA HIS A 36 3.14 -15.12 -3.61
C HIS A 36 2.72 -13.66 -3.37
N GLN A 37 2.24 -12.96 -4.41
CA GLN A 37 0.95 -12.32 -4.21
C GLN A 37 -0.02 -13.48 -4.00
N GLN A 38 -0.06 -13.95 -2.74
CA GLN A 38 -1.27 -14.54 -2.21
C GLN A 38 -2.39 -13.66 -2.77
N LEU A 39 -3.20 -14.23 -3.65
CA LEU A 39 -4.59 -13.82 -3.74
C LEU A 39 -5.15 -14.12 -2.36
N GLU A 40 -4.80 -13.30 -1.37
CA GLU A 40 -5.64 -13.14 -0.21
C GLU A 40 -6.99 -12.83 -0.81
N PRO A 41 -8.02 -13.63 -0.52
CA PRO A 41 -9.35 -13.38 -1.06
C PRO A 41 -9.63 -11.90 -0.81
N ARG A 42 -9.85 -11.13 -1.89
CA ARG A 42 -10.18 -9.71 -1.74
C ARG A 42 -11.38 -9.66 -0.83
N ARG A 43 -11.15 -9.24 0.41
CA ARG A 43 -12.22 -9.10 1.38
C ARG A 43 -13.20 -8.11 0.76
N SER A 44 -14.41 -8.58 0.48
CA SER A 44 -15.45 -7.75 -0.13
C SER A 44 -16.05 -6.77 0.88
N ASP A 45 -15.80 -7.02 2.16
CA ASP A 45 -16.29 -6.27 3.29
C ASP A 45 -15.20 -6.20 4.38
N LEU A 46 -15.58 -5.77 5.59
CA LEU A 46 -14.70 -5.69 6.72
C LEU A 46 -14.88 -6.83 7.73
N THR A 47 -15.83 -7.78 7.58
CA THR A 47 -16.20 -8.87 8.53
C THR A 47 -15.52 -8.79 9.92
N GLY A 48 -14.84 -9.76 10.54
CA GLY A 48 -14.13 -9.55 11.81
C GLY A 48 -12.99 -8.51 11.75
N ILE A 49 -13.32 -7.22 11.76
CA ILE A 49 -12.47 -6.05 11.95
C ILE A 49 -13.17 -5.21 13.01
N ASP A 50 -12.45 -4.89 14.07
CA ASP A 50 -12.92 -4.07 15.17
C ASP A 50 -12.49 -2.61 14.96
N VAL A 51 -13.46 -1.72 14.81
CA VAL A 51 -13.25 -0.29 14.53
C VAL A 51 -13.68 0.56 15.72
N ALA A 52 -12.74 1.34 16.22
CA ALA A 52 -13.00 2.39 17.19
C ALA A 52 -13.32 3.71 16.48
N VAL A 53 -14.50 4.28 16.72
CA VAL A 53 -14.88 5.61 16.23
C VAL A 53 -14.69 6.62 17.36
N TYR A 54 -13.68 7.47 17.26
CA TYR A 54 -13.39 8.45 18.30
C TYR A 54 -14.49 9.53 18.34
N LEU A 55 -15.09 9.75 19.51
CA LEU A 55 -16.10 10.80 19.71
C LEU A 55 -15.92 11.44 21.07
N ASP A 56 -15.44 12.68 21.04
CA ASP A 56 -15.26 13.55 22.20
C ASP A 56 -15.47 15.03 21.75
N GLU A 57 -15.18 16.03 22.58
CA GLU A 57 -15.51 17.46 22.34
C GLU A 57 -15.02 18.01 20.99
N GLY A 58 -13.93 17.48 20.41
CA GLY A 58 -13.43 17.92 19.11
C GLY A 58 -14.14 17.29 17.90
N GLY A 59 -14.93 16.24 18.10
CA GLY A 59 -15.60 15.48 17.04
C GLY A 59 -17.03 15.95 16.76
N LEU A 60 -17.40 16.04 15.48
CA LEU A 60 -18.81 16.24 15.09
C LEU A 60 -19.59 14.94 15.25
N ALA A 61 -20.54 14.91 16.18
CA ALA A 61 -21.37 13.74 16.46
C ALA A 61 -22.07 13.19 15.20
N SER A 62 -22.53 14.06 14.29
CA SER A 62 -23.15 13.62 13.03
C SER A 62 -22.16 12.89 12.10
N SER A 63 -20.90 13.32 12.06
CA SER A 63 -19.87 12.65 11.29
C SER A 63 -19.47 11.32 11.93
N ALA A 64 -19.39 11.26 13.27
CA ALA A 64 -19.12 10.02 13.99
C ALA A 64 -20.23 8.99 13.76
N PHE A 65 -21.49 9.43 13.78
CA PHE A 65 -22.65 8.62 13.44
C PHE A 65 -22.59 8.03 12.04
N VAL A 66 -22.24 8.84 11.03
CA VAL A 66 -22.08 8.33 9.66
C VAL A 66 -20.96 7.30 9.57
N LEU A 67 -19.82 7.54 10.24
CA LEU A 67 -18.70 6.59 10.25
C LEU A 67 -19.09 5.26 10.89
N LEU A 68 -19.74 5.28 12.06
CA LEU A 68 -20.20 4.08 12.74
C LEU A 68 -21.09 3.24 11.82
N ASN A 69 -22.13 3.85 11.23
CA ASN A 69 -23.05 3.17 10.33
C ASN A 69 -22.36 2.66 9.05
N LEU A 70 -21.37 3.40 8.52
CA LEU A 70 -20.63 2.97 7.34
C LEU A 70 -19.81 1.70 7.62
N PHE A 71 -19.15 1.63 8.78
CA PHE A 71 -18.37 0.45 9.16
C PHE A 71 -19.27 -0.75 9.46
N GLU A 72 -20.37 -0.54 10.18
CA GLU A 72 -21.38 -1.59 10.41
C GLU A 72 -22.00 -2.09 9.10
N TRP A 73 -22.28 -1.19 8.14
CA TRP A 73 -22.77 -1.57 6.81
C TRP A 73 -21.76 -2.43 6.04
N MET A 74 -20.46 -2.20 6.28
CA MET A 74 -19.36 -3.01 5.76
C MET A 74 -19.08 -4.25 6.63
N ASN A 75 -19.99 -4.64 7.52
CA ASN A 75 -19.89 -5.82 8.38
C ASN A 75 -18.72 -5.79 9.39
N ALA A 76 -18.16 -4.61 9.71
CA ALA A 76 -17.23 -4.46 10.83
C ALA A 76 -17.99 -4.37 12.17
N THR A 77 -17.31 -4.69 13.26
CA THR A 77 -17.77 -4.31 14.60
C THR A 77 -17.29 -2.89 14.87
N ALA A 78 -18.20 -1.93 15.00
CA ALA A 78 -17.83 -0.55 15.28
C ALA A 78 -18.41 -0.08 16.62
N SER A 79 -17.65 0.72 17.37
CA SER A 79 -18.11 1.32 18.62
C SER A 79 -17.53 2.71 18.81
N TYR A 80 -18.25 3.57 19.54
CA TYR A 80 -17.68 4.85 19.95
C TYR A 80 -16.68 4.64 21.08
N ILE A 81 -15.58 5.38 21.01
CA ILE A 81 -14.62 5.51 22.10
C ILE A 81 -14.36 7.00 22.37
N ASP A 82 -13.99 7.32 23.60
CA ASP A 82 -13.58 8.65 24.02
C ASP A 82 -12.11 8.63 24.49
N VAL A 83 -11.61 9.77 24.98
CA VAL A 83 -10.25 9.88 25.49
C VAL A 83 -9.96 8.91 26.66
N GLU A 84 -10.95 8.60 27.50
CA GLU A 84 -10.77 7.71 28.65
C GLU A 84 -10.65 6.25 28.21
N ALA A 85 -11.42 5.84 27.20
CA ALA A 85 -11.26 4.54 26.55
C ALA A 85 -9.88 4.39 25.89
N VAL A 86 -9.38 5.43 25.21
CA VAL A 86 -8.01 5.43 24.66
C VAL A 86 -6.96 5.25 25.76
N LYS A 87 -7.12 5.94 26.89
CA LYS A 87 -6.23 5.82 28.06
C LYS A 87 -6.29 4.44 28.74
N ALA A 88 -7.39 3.71 28.57
CA ALA A 88 -7.58 2.37 29.08
C ALA A 88 -7.10 1.29 28.10
N ASP A 89 -6.25 1.65 27.14
CA ASP A 89 -5.64 0.75 26.15
C ASP A 89 -6.67 0.01 25.27
N VAL A 90 -7.86 0.60 25.06
CA VAL A 90 -8.88 0.00 24.17
C VAL A 90 -8.35 -0.18 22.74
N LEU A 91 -7.42 0.68 22.31
CA LEU A 91 -6.82 0.62 20.98
C LEU A 91 -5.97 -0.64 20.75
N ASP A 92 -5.46 -1.30 21.80
CA ASP A 92 -4.73 -2.56 21.67
C ASP A 92 -5.60 -3.70 21.17
N ASN A 93 -6.92 -3.57 21.31
CA ASN A 93 -7.92 -4.56 20.90
C ASN A 93 -8.69 -4.13 19.63
N CYS A 94 -8.29 -3.03 18.98
CA CYS A 94 -8.93 -2.55 17.77
C CYS A 94 -7.98 -2.67 16.58
N ASP A 95 -8.53 -3.03 15.42
CA ASP A 95 -7.76 -3.08 14.17
C ASP A 95 -7.61 -1.68 13.55
N MET A 96 -8.58 -0.79 13.80
CA MET A 96 -8.63 0.55 13.22
C MET A 96 -9.23 1.56 14.19
N ILE A 97 -8.73 2.81 14.12
CA ILE A 97 -9.38 3.98 14.71
C ILE A 97 -9.79 4.95 13.61
N ALA A 98 -11.00 5.50 13.73
CA ALA A 98 -11.56 6.48 12.82
C ALA A 98 -11.90 7.77 13.57
N PHE A 99 -11.41 8.89 13.04
CA PHE A 99 -11.73 10.22 13.57
C PHE A 99 -12.83 10.86 12.72
N PRO A 100 -13.93 11.31 13.34
CA PRO A 100 -14.95 12.07 12.64
C PRO A 100 -14.39 13.43 12.18
N GLY A 101 -15.09 14.04 11.23
CA GLY A 101 -14.88 15.46 10.95
C GLY A 101 -15.10 16.32 12.20
N GLY A 102 -14.52 17.51 12.21
CA GLY A 102 -14.53 18.39 13.38
C GLY A 102 -13.20 19.12 13.54
N SER A 103 -12.86 19.43 14.78
CA SER A 103 -11.63 20.12 15.12
C SER A 103 -10.53 19.10 15.43
N THR A 104 -9.66 18.85 14.44
CA THR A 104 -8.45 18.04 14.65
C THR A 104 -7.58 18.61 15.76
N HIS A 105 -7.55 19.94 15.92
CA HIS A 105 -6.81 20.58 17.01
C HIS A 105 -7.37 20.20 18.38
N GLN A 106 -8.70 20.21 18.58
CA GLN A 106 -9.29 19.78 19.86
C GLN A 106 -9.09 18.29 20.11
N ASN A 107 -9.25 17.44 19.09
CA ASN A 107 -8.95 16.01 19.22
C ASN A 107 -7.48 15.78 19.64
N ASN A 108 -6.54 16.49 19.01
CA ASN A 108 -5.14 16.43 19.38
C ASN A 108 -4.90 16.92 20.81
N LEU A 109 -5.48 18.05 21.21
CA LEU A 109 -5.33 18.55 22.59
C LEU A 109 -5.81 17.53 23.62
N GLN A 110 -6.89 16.80 23.35
CA GLN A 110 -7.40 15.78 24.26
C GLN A 110 -6.44 14.58 24.38
N LEU A 111 -5.87 14.15 23.26
CA LEU A 111 -4.93 13.03 23.21
C LEU A 111 -3.53 13.41 23.73
N GLU A 112 -3.08 14.63 23.43
CA GLU A 112 -1.75 15.17 23.79
C GLU A 112 -1.69 15.67 25.24
N ALA A 113 -2.82 16.08 25.84
CA ALA A 113 -2.85 16.66 27.19
C ALA A 113 -2.19 15.81 28.28
N ASP A 114 -1.96 14.52 28.04
CA ASP A 114 -1.33 13.60 28.99
C ASP A 114 -0.04 12.91 28.49
N GLY A 115 0.47 13.23 27.29
CA GLY A 115 1.79 12.77 26.83
C GLY A 115 2.00 11.25 26.74
N ARG A 116 0.97 10.49 26.34
CA ARG A 116 1.04 9.02 26.13
C ARG A 116 0.75 8.58 24.69
N VAL A 117 0.83 9.51 23.73
CA VAL A 117 0.89 9.25 22.29
C VAL A 117 2.22 9.69 21.73
#